data_AF-A0A7K2Y0L6-F1
#
_entry.id   AF-A0A7K2Y0L6-F1
#
_cell.length_a   1.000
_cell.length_b   1.000
_cell.length_c   1.000
_cell.angle_alpha   90.00
_cell.angle_beta   90.00
_cell.angle_gamma   90.00
#
_symmetry.space_group_name_H-M   'P 1'
#
loop_
_entity.id
_entity.type
_entity.pdbx_description
1 polymer ?
#
loop_
_entity_poly.entity_id
_entity_poly.type
_entity_poly.pdbx_seq_one_letter_code
_entity_poly.pdbx_strand_id
1 'polypeptide(L)'
;MNNNPEFHAAWGAVPDVVHAETQLRKLVERRRALGEVLTPELARRKVFNDATEALRAGAEFPDDIGKRAADAYRSALDAESEALGLSEGITSLRHHLEYLRTTDGAERALEALGTRLAAFLADVNTPAAELNGARSAEEAIAAGGKAPEAWRLLTSMVGTLRNIRAAQFDILRPLGDGHRLQELREKGHFEAAGITPGGVPNDILRAMTTGQYDVPYLVYIAGLPNVWVPTSFEELEAEDVMDVGTPDDSVVYTPRVSPIPTPPAPQSTGAERTPQLSY
;
A
#
# COMPACT_ATOMS: atom_id res chain seq x y z
N MET A 1 10.69 -0.80 5.31
CA MET A 1 9.95 -2.08 5.30
C MET A 1 8.88 -1.97 6.38
N ASN A 2 7.63 -2.29 6.05
CA ASN A 2 6.54 -2.29 7.02
C ASN A 2 6.78 -3.43 8.02
N ASN A 3 6.86 -3.16 9.33
CA ASN A 3 7.08 -4.18 10.36
C ASN A 3 5.75 -4.74 10.92
N ASN A 4 4.64 -4.45 10.25
CA ASN A 4 3.32 -4.89 10.65
C ASN A 4 3.16 -6.42 10.40
N PRO A 5 2.88 -7.23 11.45
CA PRO A 5 2.75 -8.68 11.30
C PRO A 5 1.56 -9.09 10.42
N GLU A 6 0.45 -8.34 10.45
CA GLU A 6 -0.74 -8.66 9.66
C GLU A 6 -0.51 -8.38 8.17
N PHE A 7 0.30 -7.37 7.85
CA PHE A 7 0.74 -7.10 6.48
C PHE A 7 1.59 -8.26 5.93
N HIS A 8 2.53 -8.77 6.73
CA HIS A 8 3.34 -9.92 6.33
C HIS A 8 2.53 -11.21 6.22
N ALA A 9 1.56 -11.43 7.13
CA ALA A 9 0.69 -12.60 7.08
C ALA A 9 -0.18 -12.59 5.82
N ALA A 10 -0.74 -11.43 5.44
CA ALA A 10 -1.53 -11.26 4.23
C ALA A 10 -0.72 -11.60 2.96
N TRP A 11 0.47 -11.02 2.80
CA TRP A 11 1.34 -11.35 1.66
C TRP A 11 1.90 -12.77 1.71
N GLY A 12 2.04 -13.34 2.91
CA GLY A 12 2.42 -14.73 3.12
C GLY A 12 1.36 -15.74 2.66
N ALA A 13 0.11 -15.30 2.47
CA ALA A 13 -0.95 -16.13 1.90
C ALA A 13 -0.91 -16.19 0.36
N VAL A 14 -0.11 -15.34 -0.30
CA VAL A 14 0.00 -15.28 -1.76
C VAL A 14 1.18 -16.12 -2.24
N PRO A 15 0.97 -17.32 -2.85
CA PRO A 15 2.05 -18.27 -3.12
C PRO A 15 3.18 -17.71 -4.00
N ASP A 16 2.83 -16.91 -5.01
CA ASP A 16 3.79 -16.33 -5.95
C ASP A 16 4.69 -15.29 -5.26
N VAL A 17 4.13 -14.50 -4.34
CA VAL A 17 4.90 -13.54 -3.52
C VAL A 17 5.84 -14.28 -2.59
N VAL A 18 5.36 -15.32 -1.90
CA VAL A 18 6.21 -16.15 -1.02
C VAL A 18 7.36 -16.80 -1.79
N HIS A 19 7.09 -17.31 -2.99
CA HIS A 19 8.10 -17.86 -3.87
C HIS A 19 9.14 -16.81 -4.24
N ALA A 20 8.71 -15.66 -4.75
CA ALA A 20 9.59 -14.58 -5.18
C ALA A 20 10.42 -13.99 -4.02
N GLU A 21 9.84 -13.79 -2.84
CA GLU A 21 10.57 -13.35 -1.64
C GLU A 21 11.61 -14.38 -1.19
N THR A 22 11.30 -15.66 -1.32
CA THR A 22 12.24 -16.75 -1.00
C THR A 22 13.42 -16.78 -1.97
N GLN A 23 13.17 -16.64 -3.27
CA GLN A 23 14.25 -16.54 -4.26
C GLN A 23 15.09 -15.28 -4.06
N LEU A 24 14.45 -14.14 -3.78
CA LEU A 24 15.14 -12.87 -3.53
C LEU A 24 16.08 -12.99 -2.33
N ARG A 25 15.62 -13.59 -1.21
CA ARG A 25 16.47 -13.84 -0.04
C ARG A 25 17.70 -14.68 -0.38
N LYS A 26 17.54 -15.76 -1.15
CA LYS A 26 18.65 -16.62 -1.60
C LYS A 26 19.66 -15.86 -2.46
N LEU A 27 19.20 -15.05 -3.41
CA LEU A 27 20.09 -14.26 -4.26
C LEU A 27 20.84 -13.18 -3.46
N VAL A 28 20.15 -12.49 -2.54
CA VAL A 28 20.76 -11.48 -1.66
C VAL A 28 21.81 -12.12 -0.75
N GLU A 29 21.51 -13.28 -0.17
CA GLU A 29 22.47 -14.03 0.66
C GLU A 29 23.69 -14.46 -0.15
N ARG A 30 23.48 -15.01 -1.35
CA ARG A 30 24.58 -15.39 -2.25
C ARG A 30 25.42 -14.18 -2.67
N ARG A 31 24.78 -13.05 -3.00
CA ARG A 31 25.49 -11.81 -3.36
C ARG A 31 26.31 -11.27 -2.20
N ARG A 32 25.80 -11.37 -0.97
CA ARG A 32 26.51 -11.00 0.26
C ARG A 32 27.69 -11.93 0.51
N ALA A 33 27.52 -13.23 0.29
CA ALA A 33 28.56 -14.24 0.48
C ALA A 33 29.75 -14.06 -0.47
N LEU A 34 29.54 -13.53 -1.69
CA LEU A 34 30.64 -13.18 -2.60
C LEU A 34 31.55 -12.06 -2.07
N GLY A 35 31.07 -11.23 -1.14
CA GLY A 35 31.83 -10.12 -0.60
C GLY A 35 32.15 -9.03 -1.63
N GLU A 36 33.27 -8.34 -1.39
CA GLU A 36 33.79 -7.34 -2.31
C GLU A 36 34.55 -8.03 -3.45
N VAL A 37 34.07 -7.79 -4.67
CA VAL A 37 34.65 -8.36 -5.89
C VAL A 37 35.39 -7.25 -6.63
N LEU A 38 36.68 -7.47 -6.89
CA LEU A 38 37.46 -6.57 -7.73
C LEU A 38 37.08 -6.75 -9.20
N THR A 39 37.08 -5.66 -9.96
CA THR A 39 37.01 -5.75 -11.42
C THR A 39 38.27 -6.47 -11.94
N PRO A 40 38.20 -7.16 -13.10
CA PRO A 40 39.34 -7.87 -13.69
C PRO A 40 40.59 -6.99 -13.83
N GLU A 41 40.38 -5.72 -14.19
CA GLU A 41 41.43 -4.73 -14.34
C GLU A 41 42.08 -4.32 -13.01
N LEU A 42 41.29 -4.19 -11.95
CA LEU A 42 41.81 -3.91 -10.62
C LEU A 42 42.55 -5.12 -10.04
N ALA A 43 42.03 -6.33 -10.23
CA ALA A 43 42.71 -7.56 -9.81
C ALA A 43 44.06 -7.72 -10.51
N ARG A 44 44.11 -7.50 -11.83
CA ARG A 44 45.36 -7.50 -12.62
C ARG A 44 46.35 -6.47 -12.10
N ARG A 45 45.88 -5.25 -11.83
CA ARG A 45 46.72 -4.14 -11.36
C ARG A 45 47.24 -4.37 -9.95
N LYS A 46 46.43 -5.01 -9.09
CA LYS A 46 46.83 -5.38 -7.73
C LYS A 46 48.07 -6.28 -7.78
N VAL A 47 48.11 -7.27 -8.68
CA VAL A 47 49.30 -8.13 -8.84
C VAL A 47 50.56 -7.31 -9.17
N PHE A 48 50.46 -6.33 -10.07
CA PHE A 48 51.60 -5.46 -10.40
C PHE A 48 52.01 -4.56 -9.23
N ASN A 49 51.03 -4.01 -8.51
CA ASN A 49 51.28 -3.16 -7.36
C ASN A 49 51.96 -3.94 -6.22
N ASP A 50 51.42 -5.11 -5.88
CA ASP A 50 51.97 -5.99 -4.85
C ASP A 50 53.41 -6.42 -5.20
N ALA A 51 53.68 -6.77 -6.47
CA ALA A 51 55.03 -7.14 -6.91
C ALA A 51 56.01 -5.96 -6.87
N THR A 52 55.55 -4.76 -7.24
CA THR A 52 56.36 -3.53 -7.18
C THR A 52 56.67 -3.15 -5.74
N GLU A 53 55.70 -3.30 -4.84
CA GLU A 53 55.87 -3.07 -3.41
C GLU A 53 56.88 -4.06 -2.79
N ALA A 54 56.75 -5.35 -3.11
CA ALA A 54 57.69 -6.38 -2.65
C ALA A 54 59.12 -6.14 -3.17
N LEU A 55 59.28 -5.72 -4.43
CA LEU A 55 60.58 -5.36 -4.99
C LEU A 55 61.21 -4.18 -4.23
N ARG A 56 60.42 -3.14 -3.91
CA ARG A 56 60.89 -2.01 -3.10
C ARG A 56 61.28 -2.42 -1.68
N ALA A 57 60.65 -3.47 -1.15
CA ALA A 57 60.99 -4.08 0.14
C ALA A 57 62.20 -5.04 0.08
N GLY A 58 62.83 -5.20 -1.08
CA GLY A 58 64.06 -6.00 -1.26
C GLY A 58 63.84 -7.44 -1.74
N ALA A 59 62.61 -7.82 -2.10
CA ALA A 59 62.36 -9.10 -2.76
C ALA A 59 62.77 -9.07 -4.25
N GLU A 60 63.00 -10.24 -4.85
CA GLU A 60 63.21 -10.34 -6.30
C GLU A 60 61.89 -10.10 -7.06
N PHE A 61 62.00 -9.51 -8.26
CA PHE A 61 60.83 -9.29 -9.10
C PHE A 61 60.40 -10.61 -9.77
N PRO A 62 59.12 -11.00 -9.77
CA PRO A 62 58.70 -12.29 -10.31
C PRO A 62 58.87 -12.39 -11.84
N ASP A 63 59.58 -13.42 -12.31
CA ASP A 63 59.75 -13.70 -13.75
C ASP A 63 58.44 -14.11 -14.47
N ASP A 64 57.46 -14.59 -13.70
CA ASP A 64 56.15 -15.04 -14.17
C ASP A 64 55.03 -13.99 -13.96
N ILE A 65 55.38 -12.72 -13.74
CA ILE A 65 54.41 -11.66 -13.40
C ILE A 65 53.25 -11.56 -14.38
N GLY A 66 53.50 -11.73 -15.69
CA GLY A 66 52.47 -11.69 -16.73
C GLY A 66 51.46 -12.83 -16.59
N LYS A 67 51.93 -14.03 -16.22
CA LYS A 67 51.07 -15.19 -15.97
C LYS A 67 50.21 -14.98 -14.73
N ARG A 68 50.82 -14.54 -13.61
CA ARG A 68 50.10 -14.23 -12.37
C ARG A 68 49.02 -13.17 -12.57
N ALA A 69 49.34 -12.12 -13.31
CA ALA A 69 48.41 -11.04 -13.61
C ALA A 69 47.24 -11.51 -14.51
N ALA A 70 47.52 -12.37 -15.49
CA ALA A 70 46.49 -12.96 -16.36
C ALA A 70 45.58 -13.94 -15.60
N ASP A 71 46.14 -14.73 -14.68
CA ASP A 71 45.35 -15.65 -13.83
C ASP A 71 44.47 -14.85 -12.85
N ALA A 72 44.99 -13.80 -12.23
CA ALA A 72 44.20 -12.91 -11.37
C ALA A 72 43.07 -12.21 -12.15
N TYR A 73 43.33 -11.77 -13.39
CA TYR A 73 42.31 -11.20 -14.26
C TYR A 73 41.18 -12.20 -14.54
N ARG A 74 41.52 -13.44 -14.93
CA ARG A 74 40.53 -14.48 -15.26
C ARG A 74 39.67 -14.86 -14.05
N SER A 75 40.28 -15.10 -12.89
CA SER A 75 39.53 -15.41 -11.67
C SER A 75 38.60 -14.27 -11.25
N ALA A 76 39.03 -13.01 -11.42
CA ALA A 76 38.20 -11.85 -11.14
C ALA A 76 37.06 -11.68 -12.16
N LEU A 77 37.26 -12.05 -13.43
CA LEU A 77 36.21 -12.03 -14.45
C LEU A 77 35.06 -12.98 -14.11
N ASP A 78 35.37 -14.18 -13.64
CA ASP A 78 34.35 -15.15 -13.22
C ASP A 78 33.55 -14.61 -12.02
N ALA A 79 34.24 -14.06 -11.01
CA ALA A 79 33.60 -13.49 -9.83
C ALA A 79 32.77 -12.23 -10.15
N GLU A 80 33.26 -11.35 -11.02
CA GLU A 80 32.53 -10.15 -11.47
C GLU A 80 31.29 -10.55 -12.26
N SER A 81 31.40 -11.53 -13.16
CA SER A 81 30.26 -12.04 -13.94
C SER A 81 29.17 -12.62 -13.04
N GLU A 82 29.55 -13.39 -12.01
CA GLU A 82 28.60 -13.88 -11.01
C GLU A 82 27.96 -12.73 -10.21
N ALA A 83 28.75 -11.76 -9.75
CA ALA A 83 28.25 -10.62 -8.99
C ALA A 83 27.26 -9.77 -9.81
N LEU A 84 27.53 -9.57 -11.11
CA LEU A 84 26.62 -8.90 -12.04
C LEU A 84 25.33 -9.69 -12.23
N GLY A 85 25.42 -10.99 -12.55
CA GLY A 85 24.25 -11.85 -12.73
C GLY A 85 23.34 -11.90 -11.50
N LEU A 86 23.92 -11.96 -10.29
CA LEU A 86 23.16 -11.89 -9.05
C LEU A 86 22.51 -10.52 -8.83
N SER A 87 23.21 -9.44 -9.15
CA SER A 87 22.68 -8.08 -9.00
C SER A 87 21.50 -7.83 -9.95
N GLU A 88 21.60 -8.28 -11.20
CA GLU A 88 20.50 -8.23 -12.18
C GLU A 88 19.31 -9.10 -11.72
N GLY A 89 19.58 -10.33 -11.24
CA GLY A 89 18.53 -11.20 -10.71
C GLY A 89 17.80 -10.61 -9.50
N ILE A 90 18.54 -9.95 -8.59
CA ILE A 90 17.96 -9.23 -7.43
C ILE A 90 17.06 -8.08 -7.90
N THR A 91 17.54 -7.26 -8.84
CA THR A 91 16.78 -6.13 -9.40
C THR A 91 15.50 -6.63 -10.08
N SER A 92 15.62 -7.64 -10.95
CA SER A 92 14.49 -8.25 -11.64
C SER A 92 13.44 -8.80 -10.66
N LEU A 93 13.85 -9.55 -9.63
CA LEU A 93 12.92 -10.09 -8.63
C LEU A 93 12.26 -9.00 -7.77
N ARG A 94 12.94 -7.89 -7.49
CA ARG A 94 12.32 -6.74 -6.80
C ARG A 94 11.23 -6.12 -7.65
N HIS A 95 11.47 -5.92 -8.94
CA HIS A 95 10.44 -5.42 -9.86
C HIS A 95 9.27 -6.39 -10.00
N HIS A 96 9.55 -7.69 -10.07
CA HIS A 96 8.50 -8.70 -10.13
C HIS A 96 7.65 -8.74 -8.86
N LEU A 97 8.27 -8.62 -7.68
CA LEU A 97 7.54 -8.50 -6.41
C LEU A 97 6.64 -7.28 -6.36
N GLU A 98 7.13 -6.13 -6.85
CA GLU A 98 6.30 -4.92 -6.94
C GLU A 98 5.11 -5.16 -7.86
N TYR A 99 5.35 -5.74 -9.05
CA TYR A 99 4.29 -6.10 -9.99
C TYR A 99 3.24 -7.03 -9.36
N LEU A 100 3.65 -8.10 -8.65
CA LEU A 100 2.72 -9.00 -7.96
C LEU A 100 1.89 -8.26 -6.91
N ARG A 101 2.49 -7.28 -6.22
CA ARG A 101 1.82 -6.49 -5.18
C ARG A 101 0.87 -5.43 -5.71
N THR A 102 0.93 -5.10 -7.00
CA THR A 102 0.07 -4.12 -7.66
C THR A 102 -0.88 -4.73 -8.70
N THR A 103 -0.99 -6.05 -8.74
CA THR A 103 -1.88 -6.80 -9.65
C THR A 103 -2.69 -7.81 -8.83
N ASP A 104 -3.05 -8.96 -9.40
CA ASP A 104 -3.88 -10.01 -8.79
C ASP A 104 -3.36 -10.52 -7.43
N GLY A 105 -2.07 -10.32 -7.11
CA GLY A 105 -1.54 -10.65 -5.80
C GLY A 105 -2.13 -9.79 -4.67
N ALA A 106 -2.51 -8.54 -4.97
CA ALA A 106 -3.08 -7.63 -3.98
C ALA A 106 -4.48 -8.05 -3.54
N GLU A 107 -5.32 -8.46 -4.50
CA GLU A 107 -6.67 -8.97 -4.24
C GLU A 107 -6.61 -10.16 -3.26
N ARG A 108 -5.77 -11.15 -3.55
CA ARG A 108 -5.58 -12.32 -2.67
C ARG A 108 -5.05 -11.96 -1.29
N ALA A 109 -4.16 -10.98 -1.19
CA ALA A 109 -3.66 -10.51 0.09
C ALA A 109 -4.77 -9.82 0.91
N LEU A 110 -5.63 -9.04 0.26
CA LEU A 110 -6.78 -8.38 0.88
C LEU A 110 -7.86 -9.39 1.30
N GLU A 111 -8.15 -10.39 0.48
CA GLU A 111 -9.05 -11.51 0.84
C GLU A 111 -8.56 -12.27 2.08
N ALA A 112 -7.26 -12.57 2.13
CA ALA A 112 -6.64 -13.21 3.29
C ALA A 112 -6.76 -12.33 4.55
N LEU A 113 -6.57 -11.01 4.40
CA LEU A 113 -6.72 -10.06 5.48
C LEU A 113 -8.19 -9.93 5.93
N GLY A 114 -9.15 -9.98 5.01
CA GLY A 114 -10.59 -10.01 5.33
C GLY A 114 -10.98 -11.26 6.11
N THR A 115 -10.50 -12.43 5.69
CA THR A 115 -10.69 -13.69 6.43
C THR A 115 -10.11 -13.60 7.84
N ARG A 116 -8.92 -13.02 7.97
CA ARG A 116 -8.24 -12.80 9.25
C ARG A 116 -9.00 -11.83 10.16
N LEU A 117 -9.57 -10.76 9.60
CA LEU A 117 -10.42 -9.81 10.33
C LEU A 117 -11.69 -10.49 10.85
N ALA A 118 -12.38 -11.26 10.02
CA ALA A 118 -13.59 -11.99 10.41
C ALA A 118 -13.31 -12.96 11.58
N ALA A 119 -12.23 -13.73 11.50
CA ALA A 119 -11.80 -14.62 12.59
C ALA A 119 -11.45 -13.83 13.86
N PHE A 120 -10.72 -12.72 13.73
CA PHE A 120 -10.38 -11.85 14.86
C PHE A 120 -11.63 -11.30 15.57
N LEU A 121 -12.62 -10.82 14.83
CA LEU A 121 -13.86 -10.28 15.41
C LEU A 121 -14.70 -11.38 16.08
N ALA A 122 -14.68 -12.60 15.53
CA ALA A 122 -15.29 -13.74 16.21
C ALA A 122 -14.63 -14.03 17.57
N ASP A 123 -13.30 -13.93 17.66
CA ASP A 123 -12.57 -14.09 18.93
C ASP A 123 -12.89 -12.98 19.94
N VAL A 124 -13.17 -11.76 19.48
CA VAL A 124 -13.55 -10.61 20.33
C VAL A 124 -14.90 -10.82 21.03
N ASN A 125 -15.83 -11.51 20.40
CA ASN A 125 -17.20 -11.67 20.93
C ASN A 125 -17.22 -12.39 22.29
N THR A 126 -16.27 -13.30 22.53
CA THR A 126 -16.20 -14.05 23.79
C THR A 126 -15.89 -13.14 25.00
N PRO A 127 -14.77 -12.40 25.03
CA PRO A 127 -14.52 -11.46 26.12
C PRO A 127 -15.48 -10.26 26.11
N ALA A 128 -16.00 -9.84 24.97
CA ALA A 128 -17.01 -8.77 24.92
C ALA A 128 -18.28 -9.14 25.72
N ALA A 129 -18.73 -10.39 25.64
CA ALA A 129 -19.88 -10.87 26.41
C ALA A 129 -19.65 -10.83 27.94
N GLU A 130 -18.40 -10.97 28.40
CA GLU A 130 -18.02 -10.98 29.82
C GLU A 130 -17.93 -9.58 30.44
N LEU A 131 -18.04 -8.50 29.64
CA LEU A 131 -17.99 -7.12 30.13
C LEU A 131 -19.24 -6.69 30.92
N ASN A 132 -20.35 -7.42 30.81
CA ASN A 132 -21.63 -7.07 31.46
C ASN A 132 -22.07 -5.61 31.25
N GLY A 133 -21.78 -5.05 30.07
CA GLY A 133 -22.15 -3.68 29.71
C GLY A 133 -21.15 -2.59 30.15
N ALA A 134 -20.02 -2.95 30.76
CA ALA A 134 -18.96 -2.01 31.11
C ALA A 134 -18.38 -1.32 29.86
N ARG A 135 -18.25 0.01 29.91
CA ARG A 135 -17.70 0.86 28.84
C ARG A 135 -16.39 1.54 29.23
N SER A 136 -15.91 1.30 30.45
CA SER A 136 -14.62 1.79 30.95
C SER A 136 -13.93 0.74 31.83
N ALA A 137 -12.65 0.92 32.09
CA ALA A 137 -11.88 0.04 32.97
C ALA A 137 -12.44 0.07 34.41
N GLU A 138 -12.82 1.25 34.89
CA GLU A 138 -13.41 1.46 36.21
C GLU A 138 -14.77 0.77 36.33
N GLU A 139 -15.62 0.86 35.29
CA GLU A 139 -16.88 0.13 35.24
C GLU A 139 -16.68 -1.39 35.21
N ALA A 140 -15.67 -1.87 34.49
CA ALA A 140 -15.34 -3.30 34.48
C ALA A 140 -14.87 -3.78 35.85
N ILE A 141 -14.09 -2.97 36.57
CA ILE A 141 -13.70 -3.23 37.97
C ILE A 141 -14.92 -3.24 38.89
N ALA A 142 -15.82 -2.26 38.75
CA ALA A 142 -17.03 -2.16 39.56
C ALA A 142 -18.02 -3.32 39.30
N ALA A 143 -18.14 -3.78 38.05
CA ALA A 143 -18.94 -4.95 37.68
C ALA A 143 -18.40 -6.25 38.30
N GLY A 144 -17.08 -6.33 38.50
CA GLY A 144 -16.42 -7.46 39.12
C GLY A 144 -16.52 -8.76 38.30
N GLY A 145 -16.33 -9.90 38.95
CA GLY A 145 -16.31 -11.20 38.27
C GLY A 145 -15.23 -11.29 37.20
N LYS A 146 -15.60 -11.63 35.96
CA LYS A 146 -14.69 -11.77 34.81
C LYS A 146 -14.49 -10.46 34.03
N ALA A 147 -15.27 -9.42 34.29
CA ALA A 147 -15.23 -8.17 33.51
C ALA A 147 -13.85 -7.48 33.50
N PRO A 148 -13.07 -7.40 34.61
CA PRO A 148 -11.74 -6.79 34.59
C PRO A 148 -10.74 -7.55 33.71
N GLU A 149 -10.79 -8.88 33.72
CA GLU A 149 -9.92 -9.72 32.91
C GLU A 149 -10.30 -9.62 31.42
N ALA A 150 -11.59 -9.64 31.13
CA ALA A 150 -12.12 -9.42 29.79
C ALA A 150 -11.70 -8.05 29.22
N TRP A 151 -11.80 -6.99 30.02
CA TRP A 151 -11.35 -5.66 29.63
C TRP A 151 -9.85 -5.63 29.31
N ARG A 152 -9.02 -6.28 30.14
CA ARG A 152 -7.57 -6.39 29.92
C ARG A 152 -7.27 -7.14 28.62
N LEU A 153 -7.97 -8.24 28.35
CA LEU A 153 -7.81 -9.01 27.13
C LEU A 153 -8.19 -8.19 25.90
N LEU A 154 -9.37 -7.55 25.90
CA LEU A 154 -9.81 -6.68 24.82
C LEU A 154 -8.83 -5.54 24.56
N THR A 155 -8.31 -4.91 25.62
CA THR A 155 -7.29 -3.85 25.51
C THR A 155 -6.04 -4.36 24.76
N SER A 156 -5.60 -5.60 25.02
CA SER A 156 -4.49 -6.21 24.29
C SER A 156 -4.81 -6.51 22.82
N MET A 157 -6.08 -6.78 22.51
CA MET A 157 -6.55 -7.08 21.15
C MET A 157 -6.66 -5.83 20.27
N VAL A 158 -6.85 -4.63 20.83
CA VAL A 158 -6.92 -3.36 20.08
C VAL A 158 -5.71 -3.15 19.16
N GLY A 159 -4.52 -3.55 19.61
CA GLY A 159 -3.30 -3.47 18.79
C GLY A 159 -3.37 -4.33 17.51
N THR A 160 -4.05 -5.49 17.59
CA THR A 160 -4.25 -6.38 16.45
C THR A 160 -5.20 -5.75 15.44
N LEU A 161 -6.33 -5.17 15.87
CA LEU A 161 -7.24 -4.45 14.98
C LEU A 161 -6.50 -3.31 14.25
N ARG A 162 -5.71 -2.53 14.98
CA ARG A 162 -4.91 -1.45 14.40
C ARG A 162 -3.96 -1.97 13.32
N ASN A 163 -3.31 -3.10 13.57
CA ASN A 163 -2.41 -3.73 12.62
C ASN A 163 -3.16 -4.23 11.37
N ILE A 164 -4.34 -4.83 11.53
CA ILE A 164 -5.18 -5.26 10.39
C ILE A 164 -5.57 -4.05 9.53
N ARG A 165 -6.08 -2.97 10.14
CA ARG A 165 -6.49 -1.75 9.41
C ARG A 165 -5.33 -1.03 8.76
N ALA A 166 -4.16 -0.99 9.41
CA ALA A 166 -2.94 -0.47 8.81
C ALA A 166 -2.48 -1.32 7.62
N ALA A 167 -2.56 -2.66 7.72
CA ALA A 167 -2.22 -3.56 6.62
C ALA A 167 -3.16 -3.36 5.42
N GLN A 168 -4.47 -3.23 5.66
CA GLN A 168 -5.47 -2.91 4.64
C GLN A 168 -5.09 -1.62 3.89
N PHE A 169 -4.80 -0.54 4.63
CA PHE A 169 -4.38 0.72 4.04
C PHE A 169 -3.08 0.60 3.23
N ASP A 170 -2.06 -0.08 3.78
CA ASP A 170 -0.77 -0.22 3.13
C ASP A 170 -0.82 -1.08 1.86
N ILE A 171 -1.72 -2.07 1.80
CA ILE A 171 -1.94 -2.91 0.61
C ILE A 171 -2.74 -2.17 -0.46
N LEU A 172 -3.76 -1.39 -0.08
CA LEU A 172 -4.58 -0.62 -1.03
C LEU A 172 -3.86 0.61 -1.59
N ARG A 173 -3.00 1.26 -0.81
CA ARG A 173 -2.32 2.50 -1.19
C ARG A 173 -1.62 2.46 -2.56
N PRO A 174 -0.87 1.42 -2.94
CA PRO A 174 -0.23 1.36 -4.26
C PRO A 174 -1.20 1.04 -5.41
N LEU A 175 -2.46 0.67 -5.13
CA LEU A 175 -3.44 0.25 -6.15
C LEU A 175 -4.25 1.40 -6.73
N GLY A 176 -4.31 2.54 -6.05
CA GLY A 176 -5.15 3.67 -6.45
C GLY A 176 -4.58 5.02 -6.05
N ASP A 177 -5.42 6.05 -6.04
CA ASP A 177 -5.04 7.38 -5.58
C ASP A 177 -4.92 7.39 -4.05
N GLY A 178 -3.70 7.55 -3.55
CA GLY A 178 -3.43 7.59 -2.12
C GLY A 178 -4.11 8.75 -1.38
N HIS A 179 -4.38 9.89 -2.04
CA HIS A 179 -5.15 10.98 -1.44
C HIS A 179 -6.60 10.56 -1.25
N ARG A 180 -7.20 10.01 -2.31
CA ARG A 180 -8.56 9.49 -2.29
C ARG A 180 -8.74 8.37 -1.27
N LEU A 181 -7.74 7.48 -1.15
CA LEU A 181 -7.72 6.44 -0.12
C LEU A 181 -7.79 7.03 1.30
N GLN A 182 -7.02 8.09 1.54
CA GLN A 182 -6.99 8.78 2.83
C GLN A 182 -8.32 9.46 3.13
N GLU A 183 -8.96 10.10 2.15
CA GLU A 183 -10.31 10.66 2.29
C GLU A 183 -11.34 9.57 2.67
N LEU A 184 -11.33 8.43 1.96
CA LEU A 184 -12.25 7.32 2.21
C LEU A 184 -12.05 6.74 3.62
N ARG A 185 -10.80 6.70 4.09
CA ARG A 185 -10.47 6.32 5.46
C ARG A 185 -11.02 7.32 6.48
N GLU A 186 -10.82 8.61 6.25
CA GLU A 186 -11.31 9.67 7.13
C GLU A 186 -12.84 9.75 7.17
N LYS A 187 -13.52 9.27 6.14
CA LYS A 187 -14.98 9.09 6.11
C LYS A 187 -15.47 7.80 6.79
N GLY A 188 -14.58 6.87 7.11
CA GLY A 188 -14.91 5.61 7.80
C GLY A 188 -15.32 4.45 6.89
N HIS A 189 -15.18 4.56 5.56
CA HIS A 189 -15.56 3.49 4.61
C HIS A 189 -14.72 2.21 4.78
N PHE A 190 -13.58 2.31 5.45
CA PHE A 190 -12.70 1.18 5.76
C PHE A 190 -13.29 0.21 6.78
N GLU A 191 -14.27 0.66 7.58
CA GLU A 191 -14.62 -0.02 8.81
C GLU A 191 -15.75 -1.05 8.62
N ALA A 192 -16.87 -0.63 8.04
CA ALA A 192 -17.97 -1.52 7.67
C ALA A 192 -18.72 -0.98 6.44
N ALA A 193 -19.17 -1.88 5.56
CA ALA A 193 -19.84 -1.52 4.31
C ALA A 193 -21.24 -0.93 4.58
N GLY A 194 -21.61 0.16 3.91
CA GLY A 194 -22.92 0.79 4.06
C GLY A 194 -23.16 1.47 5.42
N ILE A 195 -22.13 1.79 6.21
CA ILE A 195 -22.30 2.58 7.43
C ILE A 195 -22.74 4.01 7.06
N THR A 196 -23.86 4.43 7.66
CA THR A 196 -24.29 5.84 7.63
C THR A 196 -23.85 6.54 8.92
N PRO A 197 -23.14 7.68 8.85
CA PRO A 197 -22.64 8.39 10.04
C PRO A 197 -23.74 8.75 11.06
N GLY A 198 -24.98 8.97 10.60
CA GLY A 198 -26.11 9.34 11.46
C GLY A 198 -26.54 8.27 12.47
N GLY A 199 -26.14 7.00 12.27
CA GLY A 199 -26.45 5.89 13.18
C GLY A 199 -25.31 5.51 14.14
N VAL A 200 -24.14 6.14 14.03
CA VAL A 200 -22.93 5.76 14.77
C VAL A 200 -22.75 6.69 15.97
N PRO A 201 -22.53 6.17 17.21
CA PRO A 201 -22.19 7.00 18.36
C PRO A 201 -20.94 7.87 18.09
N ASN A 202 -20.92 9.11 18.60
CA ASN A 202 -19.86 10.08 18.27
C ASN A 202 -18.44 9.62 18.65
N ASP A 203 -18.31 8.91 19.77
CA ASP A 203 -17.05 8.31 20.23
C ASP A 203 -16.55 7.24 19.26
N ILE A 204 -17.45 6.39 18.79
CA ILE A 204 -17.18 5.36 17.79
C ILE A 204 -16.83 6.00 16.44
N LEU A 205 -17.61 6.98 15.99
CA LEU A 205 -17.35 7.72 14.75
C LEU A 205 -15.97 8.37 14.80
N ARG A 206 -15.59 8.98 15.93
CA ARG A 206 -14.25 9.53 16.11
C ARG A 206 -13.17 8.46 15.99
N ALA A 207 -13.36 7.28 16.60
CA ALA A 207 -12.40 6.19 16.50
C ALA A 207 -12.25 5.69 15.04
N MET A 208 -13.36 5.58 14.29
CA MET A 208 -13.35 5.22 12.86
C MET A 208 -12.53 6.21 12.03
N THR A 209 -12.83 7.51 12.15
CA THR A 209 -12.23 8.54 11.28
C THR A 209 -10.77 8.85 11.64
N THR A 210 -10.39 8.70 12.90
CA THR A 210 -9.01 8.98 13.36
C THR A 210 -8.11 7.74 13.36
N GLY A 211 -8.67 6.53 13.31
CA GLY A 211 -7.94 5.28 13.52
C GLY A 211 -7.43 5.08 14.95
N GLN A 212 -7.91 5.88 15.91
CA GLN A 212 -7.59 5.74 17.33
C GLN A 212 -8.59 4.79 18.00
N TYR A 213 -8.37 3.49 17.81
CA TYR A 213 -9.24 2.46 18.36
C TYR A 213 -9.03 2.24 19.86
N ASP A 214 -10.13 1.91 20.54
CA ASP A 214 -10.21 1.53 21.95
C ASP A 214 -11.14 0.30 22.16
N VAL A 215 -11.36 -0.09 23.41
CA VAL A 215 -12.20 -1.26 23.75
C VAL A 215 -13.67 -1.06 23.35
N PRO A 216 -14.33 0.08 23.67
CA PRO A 216 -15.69 0.36 23.19
C PRO A 216 -15.83 0.25 21.67
N TYR A 217 -14.88 0.81 20.92
CA TYR A 217 -14.85 0.68 19.47
C TYR A 217 -14.76 -0.78 19.00
N LEU A 218 -13.81 -1.54 19.57
CA LEU A 218 -13.60 -2.94 19.23
C LEU A 218 -14.86 -3.79 19.46
N VAL A 219 -15.54 -3.58 20.58
CA VAL A 219 -16.80 -4.27 20.92
C VAL A 219 -17.92 -3.86 19.96
N TYR A 220 -18.01 -2.57 19.62
CA TYR A 220 -19.00 -2.07 18.67
C TYR A 220 -18.84 -2.73 17.29
N ILE A 221 -17.63 -2.73 16.72
CA ILE A 221 -17.41 -3.30 15.39
C ILE A 221 -17.58 -4.82 15.38
N ALA A 222 -17.26 -5.52 16.45
CA ALA A 222 -17.45 -6.97 16.52
C ALA A 222 -18.92 -7.38 16.49
N GLY A 223 -19.83 -6.48 16.89
CA GLY A 223 -21.28 -6.67 16.81
C GLY A 223 -21.90 -6.30 15.47
N LEU A 224 -21.14 -5.73 14.53
CA LEU A 224 -21.64 -5.32 13.23
C LEU A 224 -21.58 -6.49 12.22
N PRO A 225 -22.64 -6.73 11.42
CA PRO A 225 -22.68 -7.83 10.46
C PRO A 225 -21.89 -7.55 9.16
N ASN A 226 -21.48 -6.31 8.93
CA ASN A 226 -20.99 -5.76 7.67
C ASN A 226 -19.54 -5.25 7.76
N VAL A 227 -18.78 -5.66 8.78
CA VAL A 227 -17.35 -5.34 8.88
C VAL A 227 -16.58 -6.12 7.83
N TRP A 228 -15.69 -5.43 7.11
CA TRP A 228 -15.10 -5.98 5.91
C TRP A 228 -13.68 -5.44 5.63
N VAL A 229 -13.04 -6.04 4.64
CA VAL A 229 -11.81 -5.56 3.98
C VAL A 229 -12.13 -5.58 2.48
N PRO A 230 -12.02 -4.46 1.75
CA PRO A 230 -12.21 -4.44 0.31
C PRO A 230 -11.14 -5.29 -0.38
N THR A 231 -11.51 -6.00 -1.42
CA THR A 231 -10.59 -6.79 -2.25
C THR A 231 -9.93 -5.93 -3.33
N SER A 232 -10.47 -4.75 -3.62
CA SER A 232 -9.86 -3.78 -4.55
C SER A 232 -10.09 -2.31 -4.14
N PHE A 233 -9.36 -1.39 -4.79
CA PHE A 233 -9.58 0.04 -4.57
C PHE A 233 -10.93 0.49 -5.12
N GLU A 234 -11.34 -0.02 -6.28
CA GLU A 234 -12.62 0.29 -6.93
C GLU A 234 -13.81 -0.15 -6.07
N GLU A 235 -13.71 -1.30 -5.41
CA GLU A 235 -14.75 -1.77 -4.49
C GLU A 235 -14.94 -0.79 -3.31
N LEU A 236 -13.84 -0.28 -2.77
CA LEU A 236 -13.88 0.74 -1.72
C LEU A 236 -14.44 2.09 -2.22
N GLU A 237 -14.14 2.48 -3.45
CA GLU A 237 -14.71 3.70 -4.04
C GLU A 237 -16.21 3.59 -4.27
N ALA A 238 -16.70 2.40 -4.64
CA ALA A 238 -18.12 2.14 -4.85
C ALA A 238 -18.95 2.41 -3.57
N GLU A 239 -18.35 2.25 -2.38
CA GLU A 239 -19.01 2.54 -1.10
C GLU A 239 -19.28 4.03 -0.83
N ASP A 240 -18.52 4.94 -1.45
CA ASP A 240 -18.76 6.40 -1.33
C ASP A 240 -19.81 6.88 -2.34
N VAL A 241 -20.19 6.05 -3.31
CA VAL A 241 -21.29 6.35 -4.24
C VAL A 241 -22.61 6.12 -3.50
N MET A 242 -23.10 7.17 -2.84
CA MET A 242 -24.48 7.23 -2.41
C MET A 242 -25.40 6.88 -3.58
N ASP A 243 -26.32 5.93 -3.36
CA ASP A 243 -27.49 5.71 -4.19
C ASP A 243 -28.31 7.00 -4.22
N VAL A 244 -27.97 7.90 -5.15
CA VAL A 244 -28.84 8.99 -5.58
C VAL A 244 -29.94 8.28 -6.35
N GLY A 245 -30.98 7.87 -5.61
CA GLY A 245 -32.06 7.02 -6.10
C GLY A 245 -32.41 7.36 -7.54
N THR A 246 -32.50 6.31 -8.36
CA THR A 246 -32.95 6.36 -9.76
C THR A 246 -33.93 7.52 -9.96
N PRO A 247 -33.63 8.54 -10.78
CA PRO A 247 -34.68 9.48 -11.15
C PRO A 247 -35.79 8.65 -11.79
N ASP A 248 -36.98 8.77 -11.23
CA ASP A 248 -38.21 8.35 -11.89
C ASP A 248 -38.31 9.14 -13.21
N ASP A 249 -37.77 8.57 -14.28
CA ASP A 249 -37.72 9.13 -15.64
C ASP A 249 -39.10 9.09 -16.32
N SER A 250 -40.18 9.23 -15.54
CA SER A 250 -41.50 9.62 -16.03
C SER A 250 -41.60 11.15 -16.20
N VAL A 251 -40.56 11.80 -16.73
CA VAL A 251 -40.65 13.19 -17.17
C VAL A 251 -40.83 13.23 -18.68
N VAL A 252 -42.08 13.43 -19.11
CA VAL A 252 -42.44 13.75 -20.49
C VAL A 252 -41.70 15.01 -20.93
N TYR A 253 -40.66 14.84 -21.74
CA TYR A 253 -39.87 15.95 -22.28
C TYR A 253 -40.67 16.66 -23.39
N THR A 254 -41.30 17.79 -23.06
CA THR A 254 -41.67 18.79 -24.07
C THR A 254 -40.54 19.81 -24.16
N PRO A 255 -39.78 19.87 -25.28
CA PRO A 255 -38.67 20.81 -25.39
C PRO A 255 -39.19 22.25 -25.32
N ARG A 256 -38.70 23.02 -24.34
CA ARG A 256 -38.92 24.47 -24.28
C ARG A 256 -38.14 25.13 -25.41
N VAL A 257 -38.85 25.58 -26.43
CA VAL A 257 -38.31 26.48 -27.46
C VAL A 257 -38.19 27.87 -26.83
N SER A 258 -36.97 28.35 -26.63
CA SER A 258 -36.70 29.75 -26.30
C SER A 258 -36.65 30.57 -27.59
N PRO A 259 -37.55 31.53 -27.83
CA PRO A 259 -37.46 32.40 -29.01
C PRO A 259 -36.24 33.32 -28.89
N ILE A 260 -35.35 33.28 -29.87
CA ILE A 260 -34.23 34.23 -29.99
C ILE A 260 -34.82 35.60 -30.35
N PRO A 261 -34.56 36.68 -29.59
CA PRO A 261 -35.02 38.02 -29.93
C PRO A 261 -34.40 38.48 -31.26
N THR A 262 -35.21 38.92 -32.21
CA THR A 262 -34.73 39.51 -33.46
C THR A 262 -33.91 40.77 -33.15
N PRO A 263 -32.66 40.89 -33.64
CA PRO A 263 -31.86 42.09 -33.41
C PRO A 263 -32.52 43.34 -34.04
N PRO A 264 -32.42 44.51 -33.41
CA PRO A 264 -33.01 45.75 -33.94
C PRO A 264 -32.38 46.11 -35.29
N ALA A 265 -33.19 46.67 -36.19
CA ALA A 265 -32.73 47.11 -37.50
C ALA A 265 -31.62 48.17 -37.37
N PRO A 266 -30.59 48.15 -38.23
CA PRO A 266 -29.50 49.11 -38.18
C PRO A 266 -30.04 50.54 -38.41
N GLN A 267 -29.65 51.46 -37.52
CA GLN A 267 -29.99 52.87 -37.66
C GLN A 267 -29.07 53.51 -38.71
N SER A 268 -29.64 54.25 -39.66
CA SER A 268 -28.85 55.00 -40.64
C SER A 268 -28.09 56.12 -39.93
N THR A 269 -26.76 56.06 -39.97
CA THR A 269 -25.88 57.01 -39.26
C THR A 269 -25.51 58.22 -40.12
N GLY A 270 -26.18 58.42 -41.27
CA GLY A 270 -25.94 59.56 -42.17
C GLY A 270 -24.54 59.60 -42.82
N ALA A 271 -23.67 58.62 -42.50
CA ALA A 271 -22.31 58.49 -43.02
C ALA A 271 -22.24 57.77 -44.39
N GLU A 272 -23.38 57.29 -44.90
CA GLU A 272 -23.51 56.64 -46.22
C GLU A 272 -23.78 57.64 -47.37
N ARG A 273 -23.16 58.83 -47.32
CA ARG A 273 -23.14 59.73 -48.49
C ARG A 273 -21.95 59.35 -49.36
N THR A 274 -22.22 58.59 -50.42
CA THR A 274 -21.30 58.39 -51.54
C THR A 274 -20.94 59.74 -52.16
N PRO A 275 -19.66 60.03 -52.45
CA PRO A 275 -19.29 61.28 -53.12
C PRO A 275 -19.89 61.34 -54.52
N GLN A 276 -20.54 62.47 -54.85
CA GLN A 276 -21.01 62.76 -56.20
C GLN A 276 -19.80 62.99 -57.10
N LEU A 277 -19.62 62.15 -58.12
CA LEU A 277 -18.78 62.44 -59.28
C LEU A 277 -19.65 63.15 -60.31
N SER A 278 -19.45 64.45 -60.48
CA SER A 278 -19.99 65.22 -61.59
C SER A 278 -19.12 65.01 -62.84
N TYR A 279 -19.74 64.59 -63.94
CA TYR A 279 -19.23 64.74 -65.31
C TYR A 279 -19.90 65.94 -65.98
#